data_AF-A0A7C5D4X6-F1
#
_entry.id   AF-A0A7C5D4X6-F1
#
_cell.length_a   1.000
_cell.length_b   1.000
_cell.length_c   1.000
_cell.angle_alpha   90.00
_cell.angle_beta   90.00
_cell.angle_gamma   90.00
#
_symmetry.space_group_name_H-M   'P 1'
#
loop_
_entity.id
_entity.type
_entity.pdbx_description
1 polymer ?
#
loop_
_entity_poly.entity_id
_entity_poly.type
_entity_poly.pdbx_seq_one_letter_code
_entity_poly.pdbx_strand_id
1 'polypeptide(L)'
;MAVQRTDFNTLDIGFQFPVSTYSISEDWHSAYIQAVGDDSELYNRINLIPHISVLTLAMAEMSKNISLPEGAILVSQTLEFYRPVHLNDSITAIAT
;
A
#
# COMPACT_ATOMS: atom_id res chain seq x y z
N MET A 1 17.69 -3.22 -12.79
CA MET A 1 16.95 -3.13 -14.08
C MET A 1 15.82 -2.15 -13.85
N ALA A 2 15.64 -1.14 -14.71
CA ALA A 2 14.55 -0.18 -14.55
C ALA A 2 13.23 -0.89 -14.84
N VAL A 3 12.30 -0.84 -13.89
CA VAL A 3 10.94 -1.36 -14.08
C VAL A 3 10.25 -0.45 -15.11
N GLN A 4 9.85 -1.02 -16.24
CA GLN A 4 9.09 -0.30 -17.26
C GLN A 4 7.70 0.00 -16.69
N ARG A 5 7.40 1.29 -16.47
CA ARG A 5 6.10 1.72 -15.95
C ARG A 5 5.03 1.59 -17.04
N THR A 6 3.86 1.11 -16.65
CA THR A 6 2.67 1.05 -17.51
C THR A 6 2.15 2.48 -17.74
N ASP A 7 1.86 2.84 -18.98
CA ASP A 7 1.24 4.14 -19.31
C ASP A 7 -0.26 4.06 -19.04
N PHE A 8 -0.80 5.03 -18.30
CA PHE A 8 -2.23 5.13 -18.01
C PHE A 8 -3.10 5.08 -19.28
N ASN A 9 -2.66 5.67 -20.39
CA ASN A 9 -3.43 5.72 -21.64
C ASN A 9 -3.49 4.37 -22.37
N THR A 10 -2.70 3.38 -21.93
CA THR A 10 -2.67 2.03 -22.49
C THR A 10 -3.45 1.01 -21.67
N LEU A 11 -4.14 1.45 -20.61
CA LEU A 11 -4.92 0.57 -19.76
C LEU A 11 -6.26 0.23 -20.40
N ASP A 12 -6.53 -1.06 -20.54
CA ASP A 12 -7.84 -1.59 -20.88
C ASP A 12 -8.61 -2.00 -19.63
N ILE A 13 -9.94 -2.11 -19.74
CA ILE A 13 -10.79 -2.64 -18.66
C ILE A 13 -10.35 -4.07 -18.34
N GLY A 14 -10.06 -4.34 -17.07
CA GLY A 14 -9.63 -5.65 -16.59
C GLY A 14 -8.11 -5.86 -16.68
N PHE A 15 -7.33 -4.82 -16.95
CA PHE A 15 -5.87 -4.87 -16.96
C PHE A 15 -5.32 -5.26 -15.59
N GLN A 16 -4.66 -6.42 -15.51
CA GLN A 16 -4.03 -6.87 -14.27
C GLN A 16 -2.67 -6.21 -14.08
N PHE A 17 -2.53 -5.45 -13.00
CA PHE A 17 -1.25 -4.89 -12.62
C PHE A 17 -0.28 -5.98 -12.14
N PRO A 18 1.04 -5.78 -12.32
CA PRO A 18 2.03 -6.66 -11.70
C PRO A 18 1.78 -6.79 -10.20
N VAL A 19 1.80 -8.02 -9.70
CA VAL A 19 1.64 -8.32 -8.29
C VAL A 19 2.81 -7.72 -7.50
N SER A 20 2.50 -7.01 -6.42
CA SER A 20 3.51 -6.48 -5.50
C SER A 20 3.47 -7.25 -4.19
N THR A 21 4.60 -7.85 -3.82
CA THR A 21 4.76 -8.51 -2.52
C THR A 21 5.81 -7.78 -1.69
N TYR A 22 5.47 -7.43 -0.45
CA TYR A 22 6.33 -6.68 0.45
C TYR A 22 6.06 -7.07 1.90
N SER A 23 7.03 -6.81 2.77
CA SER A 23 6.87 -6.92 4.22
C SER A 23 6.87 -5.54 4.83
N ILE A 24 6.04 -5.32 5.86
CA ILE A 24 6.11 -4.08 6.64
C ILE A 24 7.29 -4.21 7.62
N SER A 25 8.37 -3.50 7.32
CA SER A 25 9.54 -3.42 8.19
C SER A 25 9.30 -2.48 9.37
N GLU A 26 10.08 -2.66 10.42
CA GLU A 26 10.08 -1.80 11.62
C GLU A 26 10.35 -0.33 11.28
N ASP A 27 11.33 -0.08 10.41
CA ASP A 27 11.69 1.26 9.98
C ASP A 27 10.52 1.95 9.25
N TRP A 28 9.86 1.22 8.35
CA TRP A 28 8.72 1.77 7.62
C TRP A 28 7.54 2.02 8.55
N HIS A 29 7.23 1.08 9.44
CA HIS A 29 6.16 1.22 10.41
C HIS A 29 6.38 2.42 11.33
N SER A 30 7.59 2.57 11.87
CA SER A 30 7.97 3.70 12.72
C SER A 30 7.84 5.04 11.99
N ALA A 31 8.32 5.09 10.74
CA ALA A 31 8.18 6.29 9.90
C ALA A 31 6.72 6.63 9.60
N TYR A 32 5.88 5.62 9.32
CA TYR A 32 4.45 5.82 9.10
C TYR A 32 3.77 6.39 10.34
N ILE A 33 3.97 5.76 11.50
CA ILE A 33 3.39 6.19 12.78
C ILE A 33 3.77 7.64 13.10
N GLN A 34 5.04 7.99 12.91
CA GLN A 34 5.51 9.37 13.08
C GLN A 34 4.82 10.33 12.10
N ALA A 35 4.64 9.93 10.84
CA ALA A 35 4.05 10.78 9.81
C ALA A 35 2.55 11.05 10.05
N VAL A 36 1.81 10.06 10.56
CA VAL A 36 0.38 10.21 10.86
C VAL A 36 0.11 10.75 12.28
N GLY A 37 1.13 10.78 13.14
CA GLY A 37 1.03 11.28 14.51
C GLY A 37 0.19 10.39 15.42
N ASP A 38 0.14 9.08 15.17
CA ASP A 38 -0.65 8.11 15.94
C ASP A 38 0.21 7.42 16.99
N ASP A 39 0.20 7.92 18.22
CA ASP A 39 1.04 7.44 19.33
C ASP A 39 0.42 6.29 20.14
N SER A 40 -0.64 5.66 19.61
CA SER A 40 -1.35 4.59 20.30
C SER A 40 -0.43 3.43 20.70
N GLU A 41 -0.45 3.08 21.99
CA GLU A 41 0.26 1.90 22.51
C GLU A 41 -0.16 0.59 21.82
N LEU A 42 -1.34 0.57 21.20
CA LEU A 42 -1.87 -0.59 20.49
C LEU A 42 -0.92 -1.08 19.39
N TYR A 43 -0.31 -0.18 18.62
CA TYR A 43 0.57 -0.57 17.51
C TYR A 43 1.95 -0.99 18.01
N ASN A 44 2.46 -0.27 19.01
CA ASN A 44 3.80 -0.46 19.55
C ASN A 44 3.94 -1.68 20.47
N ARG A 45 2.90 -2.07 21.23
CA ARG A 45 3.01 -3.13 22.24
C ARG A 45 2.77 -4.53 21.72
N ILE A 46 1.96 -4.68 20.67
CA ILE A 46 1.59 -5.99 20.11
C ILE A 46 2.01 -6.15 18.65
N ASN A 47 2.88 -5.28 18.14
CA ASN A 47 3.34 -5.27 16.75
C ASN A 47 2.19 -5.26 15.75
N LEU A 48 1.07 -4.62 16.11
CA LEU A 48 -0.10 -4.51 15.24
C LEU A 48 0.12 -3.37 14.25
N ILE A 49 -0.19 -3.62 13.00
CA ILE A 49 -0.09 -2.63 11.94
C ILE A 49 -1.41 -1.87 11.81
N PRO A 50 -1.40 -0.52 11.79
CA PRO A 50 -2.57 0.27 11.47
C PRO A 50 -3.17 -0.14 10.12
N HIS A 51 -4.47 -0.37 10.09
CA HIS A 51 -5.15 -0.87 8.88
C HIS A 51 -4.98 0.07 7.67
N ILE A 52 -4.97 1.39 7.89
CA ILE A 52 -4.69 2.37 6.81
C ILE A 52 -3.25 2.27 6.31
N SER A 53 -2.28 1.91 7.15
CA SER A 53 -0.88 1.81 6.70
C SER A 53 -0.69 0.69 5.69
N VAL A 54 -1.43 -0.42 5.83
CA VAL A 54 -1.45 -1.50 4.83
C VAL A 54 -1.91 -0.98 3.47
N LEU A 55 -3.00 -0.21 3.43
CA LEU A 55 -3.52 0.41 2.21
C LEU A 55 -2.53 1.43 1.63
N THR A 56 -1.96 2.30 2.48
CA THR A 56 -0.97 3.30 2.04
C THR A 56 0.23 2.63 1.37
N LEU A 57 0.77 1.58 1.97
CA LEU A 57 1.91 0.86 1.41
C LEU A 57 1.54 0.13 0.12
N ALA A 58 0.36 -0.48 0.06
CA ALA A 58 -0.14 -1.12 -1.16
C ALA A 58 -0.19 -0.12 -2.32
N MET A 59 -0.83 1.03 -2.10
CA MET A 59 -0.93 2.08 -3.10
C MET A 59 0.45 2.62 -3.51
N ALA A 60 1.34 2.82 -2.55
CA ALA A 60 2.70 3.28 -2.82
C ALA A 60 3.49 2.28 -3.68
N GLU A 61 3.48 0.99 -3.33
CA GLU A 61 4.17 -0.05 -4.11
C GLU A 61 3.58 -0.21 -5.50
N MET A 62 2.26 -0.17 -5.63
CA MET A 62 1.58 -0.30 -6.93
C MET A 62 1.82 0.91 -7.83
N SER A 63 1.88 2.12 -7.25
CA SER A 63 2.17 3.35 -7.99
C SER A 63 3.53 3.32 -8.69
N LYS A 64 4.50 2.52 -8.19
CA LYS A 64 5.82 2.39 -8.82
C LYS A 64 5.75 1.77 -10.21
N ASN A 65 4.71 1.00 -10.50
CA ASN A 65 4.51 0.24 -11.75
C ASN A 65 3.67 0.98 -12.79
N ILE A 66 3.17 2.17 -12.48
CA ILE A 66 2.30 2.96 -13.37
C ILE A 66 2.77 4.41 -13.45
N SER A 67 2.63 5.00 -14.63
CA SER A 67 2.76 6.45 -14.82
C SER A 67 1.37 7.05 -14.86
N LEU A 68 1.01 7.76 -13.79
CA LEU A 68 -0.29 8.44 -13.66
C LEU A 68 -0.14 9.94 -13.98
N PRO A 69 -1.13 10.55 -14.67
CA PRO A 69 -1.19 12.00 -14.77
C PRO A 69 -1.49 12.64 -13.41
N GLU A 70 -1.16 13.93 -13.27
CA GLU A 70 -1.48 14.69 -12.07
C GLU A 70 -3.01 14.65 -11.80
N GLY A 71 -3.38 14.42 -10.54
CA GLY A 71 -4.79 14.35 -10.12
C GLY A 71 -5.54 13.08 -10.52
N ALA A 72 -4.88 12.08 -11.12
CA ALA A 72 -5.55 10.85 -11.58
C ALA A 72 -6.02 9.92 -10.47
N ILE A 73 -5.50 10.07 -9.24
CA ILE A 73 -5.90 9.22 -8.12
C ILE A 73 -7.22 9.74 -7.56
N LEU A 74 -8.31 9.05 -7.90
CA LEU A 74 -9.62 9.24 -7.27
C LEU A 74 -9.90 8.02 -6.36
N VAL A 75 -9.85 8.23 -5.06
CA VAL A 75 -10.24 7.19 -4.08
C VAL A 75 -11.71 7.39 -3.75
N SER A 76 -12.59 6.73 -4.51
CA SER A 76 -14.04 6.76 -4.30
C SER A 76 -14.55 5.34 -4.05
N GLN A 77 -14.07 4.67 -3.01
CA GLN A 77 -14.54 3.32 -2.69
C GLN A 77 -14.55 3.02 -1.19
N THR A 78 -15.43 2.09 -0.83
CA THR A 78 -15.54 1.45 0.48
C THR A 78 -14.24 0.71 0.81
N LEU A 79 -13.77 0.85 2.04
CA LEU A 79 -12.65 0.07 2.57
C LEU A 79 -13.18 -0.95 3.58
N GLU A 80 -12.73 -2.18 3.46
CA GLU A 80 -13.10 -3.28 4.34
C GLU A 80 -11.84 -3.96 4.87
N PHE A 81 -11.79 -4.16 6.18
CA PHE A 81 -10.63 -4.73 6.87
C PHE A 81 -11.05 -6.03 7.57
N TYR A 82 -10.51 -7.14 7.07
CA TYR A 82 -10.97 -8.48 7.45
C TYR A 82 -10.11 -9.16 8.50
N ARG A 83 -8.80 -8.85 8.55
CA ARG A 83 -7.84 -9.53 9.41
C ARG A 83 -6.79 -8.53 9.92
N PRO A 84 -6.32 -8.70 11.17
CA PRO A 84 -5.16 -7.95 11.66
C PRO A 84 -3.90 -8.37 10.90
N VAL A 85 -3.00 -7.42 10.72
CA VAL A 85 -1.67 -7.61 10.13
C VAL A 85 -0.65 -7.23 11.19
N HIS A 86 0.41 -8.01 11.30
CA HIS A 86 1.50 -7.76 12.23
C HIS A 86 2.77 -7.37 11.49
N LEU A 87 3.69 -6.79 12.24
CA LEU A 87 5.03 -6.48 11.77
C LEU A 87 5.70 -7.72 11.15
N ASN A 88 6.43 -7.52 10.05
CA ASN A 88 7.08 -8.57 9.26
C ASN A 88 6.14 -9.56 8.55
N ASP A 89 4.82 -9.41 8.64
CA ASP A 89 3.90 -10.15 7.78
C ASP A 89 4.18 -9.80 6.31
N SER A 90 4.08 -10.83 5.45
CA SER A 90 4.15 -10.64 4.01
C SER A 90 2.78 -10.29 3.45
N ILE A 91 2.72 -9.18 2.72
CA ILE A 91 1.52 -8.65 2.11
C ILE A 91 1.67 -8.74 0.61
N THR A 92 0.62 -9.22 -0.04
CA THR A 92 0.52 -9.26 -1.51
C THR A 92 -0.60 -8.33 -1.94
N ALA A 93 -0.26 -7.31 -2.72
CA ALA A 93 -1.19 -6.37 -3.31
C ALA A 93 -1.47 -6.73 -4.77
N ILE A 94 -2.75 -6.70 -5.14
CA ILE A 94 -3.26 -7.01 -6.48
C ILE A 94 -4.24 -5.92 -6.91
N ALA A 95 -4.21 -5.53 -8.20
CA ALA A 95 -5.24 -4.69 -8.81
C ALA A 95 -5.52 -5.13 -10.25
N THR A 96 -6.69 -4.71 -10.71
CA THR A 96 -7.31 -5.07 -11.99
C THR A 96 -8.09 -3.89 -12.53
#